data_AF-A0A414RAS2-F1
#
_entry.id   AF-A0A414RAS2-F1
#
_cell.length_a   1.000
_cell.length_b   1.000
_cell.length_c   1.000
_cell.angle_alpha   90.00
_cell.angle_beta   90.00
_cell.angle_gamma   90.00
#
_symmetry.space_group_name_H-M   'P 1'
#
loop_
_entity.id
_entity.type
_entity.pdbx_description
1 polymer ?
#
loop_
_entity_poly.entity_id
_entity_poly.type
_entity_poly.pdbx_seq_one_letter_code
_entity_poly.pdbx_strand_id
1 'polypeptide(L)'
;MSILSTREWATLIWGCILMLHVLCHREIRKSLWNVIVIFFDKKLRILWEIILLYVLMITMVFCYLPIWENIYIKDIIIWFLFSGLIYCMNAVSSEADETYIKKILKDNLKFTMILEFFMSTFTFNIWIELAIIPVITIITVMNVIAERKEEYKSVHKLLDSILAIAGFWIFYETIKIGINEYKQLNIINTLVSFMIPIVYLILIIPLEYILELYSKYEVLFLRMTFKEEKDKRIRLHHRTAIFREYNFSVRKILLFQREYMIQMYALMKEDEFNQLMQKFRSACKRMTS
;
A
#
# COMPACT_ATOMS: atom_id res chain seq x y z
N MET A 1 -2.19 11.82 29.60
CA MET A 1 -3.06 11.40 28.49
C MET A 1 -2.66 9.99 28.08
N SER A 2 -3.61 9.06 27.97
CA SER A 2 -3.34 7.74 27.42
C SER A 2 -2.82 7.90 25.99
N ILE A 3 -1.69 7.27 25.68
CA ILE A 3 -1.07 7.33 24.35
C ILE A 3 -2.00 6.74 23.27
N LEU A 4 -2.83 5.77 23.65
CA LEU A 4 -3.75 5.06 22.77
C LEU A 4 -5.22 5.32 23.13
N SER A 5 -6.08 5.29 22.11
CA SER A 5 -7.55 5.34 22.26
C SER A 5 -8.10 4.03 22.81
N THR A 6 -9.33 4.03 23.32
CA THR A 6 -9.97 2.80 23.83
C THR A 6 -10.15 1.76 22.73
N ARG A 7 -10.40 2.19 21.50
CA ARG A 7 -10.46 1.28 20.34
C ARG A 7 -9.11 0.67 20.02
N GLU A 8 -8.04 1.47 20.01
CA GLU A 8 -6.68 0.98 19.79
C GLU A 8 -6.27 -0.03 20.88
N TRP A 9 -6.65 0.21 22.14
CA TRP A 9 -6.45 -0.77 23.20
C TRP A 9 -7.26 -2.05 22.96
N ALA A 10 -8.53 -1.95 22.58
CA ALA A 10 -9.37 -3.11 22.32
C ALA A 10 -8.88 -3.95 21.12
N THR A 11 -8.44 -3.30 20.03
CA THR A 11 -7.86 -3.99 18.87
C THR A 11 -6.53 -4.64 19.21
N LEU A 12 -5.68 -4.01 20.02
CA LEU A 12 -4.44 -4.62 20.51
C LEU A 12 -4.69 -5.84 21.39
N ILE A 13 -5.66 -5.76 22.30
CA ILE A 13 -6.04 -6.89 23.18
C ILE A 13 -6.51 -8.08 22.33
N TRP A 14 -7.45 -7.87 21.42
CA TRP A 14 -7.94 -8.93 20.54
C TRP A 14 -6.87 -9.45 19.58
N GLY A 15 -6.03 -8.56 19.04
CA GLY A 15 -4.88 -8.92 18.23
C GLY A 15 -3.91 -9.83 18.97
N CYS A 16 -3.62 -9.54 20.25
CA CYS A 16 -2.79 -10.40 21.10
C CYS A 16 -3.45 -11.76 21.35
N ILE A 17 -4.76 -11.80 21.64
CA ILE A 17 -5.50 -13.06 21.84
C ILE A 17 -5.46 -13.92 20.57
N LEU A 18 -5.73 -13.33 19.40
CA LEU A 18 -5.66 -14.02 18.11
C LEU A 18 -4.24 -14.50 17.81
N MET A 19 -3.23 -13.67 18.07
CA MET A 19 -1.83 -14.04 17.87
C MET A 19 -1.44 -15.24 18.75
N LEU A 20 -1.82 -15.23 20.03
CA LEU A 20 -1.59 -16.36 20.95
C LEU A 20 -2.30 -17.62 20.46
N HIS A 21 -3.55 -17.51 20.01
CA HIS A 21 -4.31 -18.62 19.46
C HIS A 21 -3.61 -19.23 18.23
N VAL A 22 -3.14 -18.38 17.31
CA VAL A 22 -2.41 -18.81 16.12
C VAL A 22 -1.08 -19.49 16.48
N LEU A 23 -0.35 -18.96 17.47
CA LEU A 23 0.92 -19.54 17.93
C LEU A 23 0.75 -20.90 18.62
N CYS A 24 -0.40 -21.17 19.24
CA CYS A 24 -0.75 -22.47 19.82
C CYS A 24 -0.98 -23.55 18.75
N HIS A 25 -1.46 -23.18 17.55
CA HIS A 25 -1.68 -24.13 16.47
C HIS A 25 -0.39 -24.36 15.66
N ARG A 26 0.18 -25.57 15.79
CA ARG A 26 1.47 -25.95 15.19
C ARG A 26 1.53 -25.75 13.67
N GLU A 27 0.46 -26.04 12.94
CA GLU A 27 0.39 -25.86 11.49
C GLU A 27 0.40 -24.38 11.10
N ILE A 28 -0.45 -23.58 11.75
CA ILE A 28 -0.57 -22.14 11.47
C ILE A 28 0.73 -21.42 11.86
N ARG A 29 1.36 -21.79 12.97
CA ARG A 29 2.68 -21.28 13.37
C ARG A 29 3.75 -21.51 12.30
N LYS A 30 3.77 -22.70 11.68
CA LYS A 30 4.74 -23.00 10.61
C LYS A 30 4.48 -22.15 9.37
N SER A 31 3.21 -22.00 8.98
CA SER A 31 2.82 -21.14 7.87
C SER A 31 3.13 -19.67 8.12
N LEU A 32 2.82 -19.15 9.32
CA LEU A 32 3.20 -17.79 9.70
C LEU A 32 4.71 -17.57 9.66
N TRP A 33 5.49 -18.51 10.21
CA TRP A 33 6.94 -18.40 10.20
C TRP A 33 7.49 -18.37 8.77
N ASN A 34 6.96 -19.21 7.86
CA ASN A 34 7.33 -19.16 6.46
C ASN A 34 7.02 -17.80 5.82
N VAL A 35 5.85 -17.21 6.12
CA VAL A 35 5.48 -15.87 5.62
C VAL A 35 6.45 -14.82 6.15
N ILE A 36 6.80 -14.86 7.44
CA ILE A 36 7.77 -13.92 8.04
C ILE A 36 9.15 -14.07 7.39
N VAL A 37 9.61 -15.30 7.19
CA VAL A 37 10.91 -15.57 6.55
C VAL A 37 10.93 -15.04 5.11
N ILE A 38 9.86 -15.24 4.35
CA ILE A 38 9.73 -14.71 2.98
C ILE A 38 9.69 -13.18 3.01
N PHE A 39 8.92 -12.59 3.92
CA PHE A 39 8.76 -11.14 4.06
C PHE A 39 10.08 -10.43 4.38
N PHE A 40 11.00 -11.10 5.10
CA PHE A 40 12.33 -10.60 5.45
C PHE A 40 13.46 -11.18 4.59
N ASP A 41 13.15 -11.72 3.41
CA ASP A 41 14.15 -12.12 2.44
C ASP A 41 15.03 -10.93 2.01
N LYS A 42 16.25 -11.21 1.57
CA LYS A 42 17.31 -10.20 1.34
C LYS A 42 16.83 -9.05 0.44
N LYS A 43 16.05 -9.36 -0.59
CA LYS A 43 15.55 -8.36 -1.54
C LYS A 43 14.43 -7.49 -0.94
N LEU A 44 13.49 -8.08 -0.20
CA LEU A 44 12.42 -7.35 0.46
C LEU A 44 12.94 -6.52 1.63
N ARG A 45 13.94 -6.99 2.35
CA ARG A 45 14.59 -6.22 3.43
C ARG A 45 15.15 -4.88 2.96
N ILE A 46 15.86 -4.87 1.82
CA ILE A 46 16.39 -3.63 1.24
C ILE A 46 15.24 -2.68 0.87
N LEU A 47 14.15 -3.21 0.31
CA LEU A 47 12.95 -2.43 0.02
C LEU A 47 12.34 -1.83 1.30
N TRP A 48 12.22 -2.60 2.39
CA TRP A 48 11.74 -2.10 3.68
C TRP A 48 12.62 -1.01 4.26
N GLU A 49 13.94 -1.17 4.19
CA GLU A 49 14.91 -0.19 4.65
C GLU A 49 14.79 1.14 3.87
N ILE A 50 14.63 1.08 2.54
CA ILE A 50 14.43 2.27 1.70
C ILE A 50 13.14 3.00 2.09
N ILE A 51 12.02 2.29 2.24
CA ILE A 51 10.74 2.92 2.60
C ILE A 51 10.82 3.51 4.01
N LEU A 52 11.39 2.77 4.97
CA LEU A 52 11.57 3.24 6.34
C LEU A 52 12.42 4.51 6.38
N LEU A 53 13.56 4.52 5.68
CA LEU A 53 14.44 5.69 5.60
C LEU A 53 13.71 6.89 5.00
N TYR A 54 12.93 6.67 3.93
CA TYR A 54 12.17 7.73 3.28
C TYR A 54 11.09 8.32 4.18
N VAL A 55 10.34 7.48 4.90
CA VAL A 55 9.33 7.92 5.87
C VAL A 55 9.98 8.67 7.02
N LEU A 56 11.12 8.19 7.54
CA LEU A 56 11.88 8.91 8.57
C LEU A 56 12.36 10.28 8.08
N MET A 57 12.82 10.38 6.84
CA MET A 57 13.22 11.67 6.24
C MET A 57 12.02 12.63 6.17
N ILE A 58 10.85 12.16 5.73
CA ILE A 58 9.62 12.96 5.74
C ILE A 58 9.28 13.40 7.16
N THR A 59 9.28 12.47 8.12
CA THR A 59 8.96 12.77 9.52
C THR A 59 9.94 13.78 10.13
N MET A 60 11.23 13.68 9.84
CA MET A 60 12.23 14.66 10.28
C MET A 60 11.92 16.06 9.74
N VAL A 61 11.50 16.19 8.49
CA VAL A 61 11.07 17.48 7.92
C VAL A 61 9.85 18.03 8.67
N PHE A 62 8.87 17.17 9.00
CA PHE A 62 7.71 17.58 9.80
C PHE A 62 8.06 17.99 11.23
N CYS A 63 9.06 17.37 11.87
CA CYS A 63 9.51 17.74 13.21
C CYS A 63 10.01 19.19 13.32
N TYR A 64 10.44 19.81 12.21
CA TYR A 64 10.85 21.22 12.18
C TYR A 64 9.68 22.19 12.05
N LEU A 65 8.46 21.71 11.78
CA LEU A 65 7.29 22.58 11.64
C LEU A 65 6.74 22.95 13.02
N PRO A 66 6.24 24.19 13.19
CA PRO A 66 5.70 24.68 14.46
C PRO A 66 4.42 23.97 14.91
N ILE A 67 3.77 23.22 14.01
CA ILE A 67 2.54 22.47 14.26
C ILE A 67 2.85 21.11 14.91
N TRP A 68 4.11 20.64 14.88
CA TRP A 68 4.51 19.31 15.30
C TRP A 68 4.30 19.03 16.79
N GLU A 69 3.66 17.90 17.08
CA GLU A 69 3.54 17.33 18.41
C GLU A 69 3.90 15.84 18.40
N ASN A 70 4.48 15.34 19.49
CA ASN A 70 4.88 13.93 19.60
C ASN A 70 3.69 12.96 19.54
N ILE A 71 2.46 13.45 19.69
CA ILE A 71 1.23 12.67 19.53
C ILE A 71 1.12 12.10 18.11
N TYR A 72 1.64 12.81 17.10
CA TYR A 72 1.54 12.41 15.69
C TYR A 72 2.40 11.20 15.31
N ILE A 73 3.45 10.91 16.09
CA ILE A 73 4.37 9.79 15.82
C ILE A 73 3.59 8.48 15.76
N LYS A 74 2.61 8.30 16.65
CA LYS A 74 1.79 7.08 16.68
C LYS A 74 0.98 6.92 15.39
N ASP A 75 0.39 8.01 14.91
CA ASP A 75 -0.46 8.02 13.71
C ASP A 75 0.39 7.70 12.46
N ILE A 76 1.61 8.22 12.42
CA ILE A 76 2.60 7.92 11.36
C ILE A 76 3.02 6.44 11.39
N ILE A 77 3.28 5.88 12.58
CA ILE A 77 3.64 4.46 12.73
C ILE A 77 2.48 3.56 12.26
N ILE A 78 1.26 3.85 12.70
CA ILE A 78 0.06 3.10 12.29
C ILE A 78 -0.11 3.19 10.78
N TRP A 79 -0.06 4.40 10.21
CA TRP A 79 -0.17 4.59 8.77
C TRP A 79 0.93 3.84 8.00
N PHE A 80 2.17 3.89 8.47
CA PHE A 80 3.29 3.21 7.85
C PHE A 80 3.07 1.69 7.79
N LEU A 81 2.72 1.08 8.94
CA LEU A 81 2.54 -0.36 9.05
C LEU A 81 1.35 -0.89 8.24
N PHE A 82 0.22 -0.18 8.27
CA PHE A 82 -1.02 -0.67 7.64
C PHE A 82 -1.22 -0.20 6.21
N SER A 83 -0.67 0.94 5.81
CA SER A 83 -0.89 1.53 4.49
C SER A 83 0.41 1.72 3.71
N GLY A 84 1.41 2.36 4.31
CA GLY A 84 2.67 2.72 3.65
C GLY A 84 3.40 1.50 3.05
N LEU A 85 3.52 0.41 3.81
CA LEU A 85 4.13 -0.84 3.33
C LEU A 85 3.35 -1.44 2.15
N ILE A 86 2.02 -1.46 2.24
CA ILE A 86 1.15 -2.07 1.22
C ILE A 86 1.24 -1.32 -0.10
N TYR A 87 1.23 0.02 -0.08
CA TYR A 87 1.36 0.82 -1.31
C TYR A 87 2.66 0.53 -2.04
N CYS A 88 3.78 0.53 -1.32
CA CYS A 88 5.07 0.25 -1.94
C CYS A 88 5.21 -1.21 -2.43
N MET A 89 4.64 -2.20 -1.71
CA MET A 89 4.60 -3.58 -2.18
C MET A 89 3.84 -3.70 -3.51
N ASN A 90 2.66 -3.10 -3.56
CA ASN A 90 1.81 -3.17 -4.73
C ASN A 90 2.42 -2.44 -5.93
N ALA A 91 3.14 -1.35 -5.72
CA ALA A 91 3.87 -0.64 -6.78
C ALA A 91 5.01 -1.46 -7.38
N VAL A 92 5.65 -2.32 -6.57
CA VAL A 92 6.70 -3.23 -7.06
C VAL A 92 6.11 -4.48 -7.70
N SER A 93 4.85 -4.81 -7.42
CA SER A 93 4.16 -5.94 -8.02
C SER A 93 4.01 -5.78 -9.55
N SER A 94 4.04 -6.90 -10.27
CA SER A 94 4.01 -6.90 -11.74
C SER A 94 2.73 -6.31 -12.34
N GLU A 95 1.66 -6.21 -11.55
CA GLU A 95 0.34 -5.69 -11.91
C GLU A 95 0.19 -4.17 -11.76
N ALA A 96 1.26 -3.46 -11.34
CA ALA A 96 1.25 -2.00 -11.34
C ALA A 96 1.14 -1.48 -12.79
N ASP A 97 -0.06 -0.96 -13.11
CA ASP A 97 -0.39 -0.26 -14.36
C ASP A 97 -0.16 1.25 -14.20
N GLU A 98 -0.07 1.98 -15.30
CA GLU A 98 0.12 3.45 -15.32
C GLU A 98 -0.96 4.25 -14.58
N THR A 99 -2.11 3.63 -14.30
CA THR A 99 -3.22 4.24 -13.56
C THR A 99 -3.22 3.85 -12.08
N TYR A 100 -2.27 3.03 -11.63
CA TYR A 100 -2.20 2.50 -10.26
C TYR A 100 -2.17 3.60 -9.21
N ILE A 101 -1.22 4.53 -9.30
CA ILE A 101 -1.08 5.67 -8.37
C ILE A 101 -2.38 6.52 -8.35
N LYS A 102 -2.98 6.78 -9.53
CA LYS A 102 -4.25 7.52 -9.63
C LYS A 102 -5.39 6.76 -8.96
N LYS A 103 -5.41 5.44 -9.10
CA LYS A 103 -6.42 4.57 -8.51
C LYS A 103 -6.29 4.55 -6.99
N ILE A 104 -5.09 4.35 -6.44
CA ILE A 104 -4.84 4.42 -5.00
C ILE A 104 -5.28 5.76 -4.44
N LEU A 105 -4.89 6.87 -5.08
CA LEU A 105 -5.24 8.21 -4.61
C LEU A 105 -6.77 8.40 -4.63
N LYS A 106 -7.43 7.98 -5.71
CA LYS A 106 -8.90 8.07 -5.81
C LYS A 106 -9.61 7.16 -4.82
N ASP A 107 -9.09 5.97 -4.55
CA ASP A 107 -9.70 5.01 -3.63
C ASP A 107 -9.53 5.44 -2.17
N ASN A 108 -8.40 6.05 -1.82
CA ASN A 108 -8.11 6.53 -0.46
C ASN A 108 -8.69 7.91 -0.15
N LEU A 109 -8.97 8.75 -1.16
CA LEU A 109 -9.59 10.07 -0.94
C LEU A 109 -11.13 10.06 -1.07
N LYS A 110 -11.77 8.89 -1.03
CA LYS A 110 -13.23 8.76 -1.05
C LYS A 110 -13.86 9.24 0.26
N PHE A 111 -15.16 9.50 0.22
CA PHE A 111 -15.98 9.80 1.41
C PHE A 111 -15.82 8.75 2.51
N THR A 112 -15.54 7.50 2.15
CA THR A 112 -15.20 6.42 3.08
C THR A 112 -14.08 6.79 4.05
N MET A 113 -13.07 7.54 3.60
CA MET A 113 -11.96 7.98 4.47
C MET A 113 -12.43 8.94 5.56
N ILE A 114 -13.35 9.86 5.22
CA ILE A 114 -13.93 10.78 6.21
C ILE A 114 -14.70 9.96 7.24
N LEU A 115 -15.52 9.00 6.80
CA LEU A 115 -16.23 8.10 7.71
C LEU A 115 -15.28 7.32 8.61
N GLU A 116 -14.22 6.73 8.05
CA GLU A 116 -13.22 5.96 8.80
C GLU A 116 -12.51 6.83 9.84
N PHE A 117 -12.15 8.06 9.48
CA PHE A 117 -11.55 9.01 10.42
C PHE A 117 -12.51 9.38 11.55
N PHE A 118 -13.76 9.72 11.24
CA PHE A 118 -14.77 10.03 12.25
C PHE A 118 -14.98 8.85 13.20
N MET A 119 -15.10 7.64 12.64
CA MET A 119 -15.22 6.42 13.42
C MET A 119 -13.99 6.26 14.31
N SER A 120 -12.76 6.38 13.78
CA SER A 120 -11.52 6.15 14.53
C SER A 120 -11.25 7.18 15.63
N THR A 121 -11.69 8.42 15.43
CA THR A 121 -11.44 9.52 16.38
C THR A 121 -12.32 9.41 17.61
N PHE A 122 -13.62 9.10 17.41
CA PHE A 122 -14.59 9.02 18.50
C PHE A 122 -14.79 7.56 18.89
N THR A 123 -14.23 7.20 20.03
CA THR A 123 -14.22 5.83 20.52
C THR A 123 -15.23 5.62 21.65
N PHE A 124 -15.79 4.42 21.74
CA PHE A 124 -16.67 4.06 22.84
C PHE A 124 -15.88 3.80 24.13
N ASN A 125 -16.59 3.55 25.22
CA ASN A 125 -15.99 2.97 26.41
C ASN A 125 -15.28 1.65 26.05
N ILE A 126 -14.12 1.40 26.65
CA ILE A 126 -13.30 0.20 26.41
C ILE A 126 -14.09 -1.12 26.46
N TRP A 127 -15.06 -1.25 27.38
CA TRP A 127 -15.89 -2.46 27.48
C TRP A 127 -16.80 -2.66 26.26
N ILE A 128 -17.31 -1.56 25.70
CA ILE A 128 -18.15 -1.58 24.50
C ILE A 128 -17.29 -1.91 23.29
N GLU A 129 -16.14 -1.24 23.12
CA GLU A 129 -15.18 -1.54 22.04
C GLU A 129 -14.75 -3.02 22.06
N LEU A 130 -14.45 -3.54 23.25
CA LEU A 130 -14.03 -4.94 23.44
C LEU A 130 -15.12 -5.94 23.04
N ALA A 131 -16.40 -5.59 23.18
CA ALA A 131 -17.53 -6.42 22.78
C ALA A 131 -17.87 -6.27 21.28
N ILE A 132 -17.83 -5.05 20.75
CA ILE A 132 -18.20 -4.76 19.35
C ILE A 132 -17.24 -5.43 18.37
N ILE A 133 -15.92 -5.31 18.60
CA ILE A 133 -14.89 -5.85 17.70
C ILE A 133 -15.10 -7.34 17.39
N PRO A 134 -15.19 -8.27 18.36
CA PRO A 134 -15.35 -9.69 18.09
C PRO A 134 -16.72 -10.00 17.48
N VAL A 135 -17.79 -9.32 17.91
CA VAL A 135 -19.14 -9.53 17.37
C VAL A 135 -19.18 -9.17 15.87
N ILE A 136 -18.67 -8.00 15.49
CA ILE A 136 -18.58 -7.59 14.08
C ILE A 136 -17.66 -8.53 13.30
N THR A 137 -16.53 -8.94 13.89
CA THR A 137 -15.58 -9.83 13.21
C THR A 137 -16.23 -11.17 12.89
N ILE A 138 -16.94 -11.78 13.84
CA ILE A 138 -17.64 -13.05 13.63
C ILE A 138 -18.72 -12.91 12.55
N ILE A 139 -19.56 -11.88 12.64
CA ILE A 139 -20.62 -11.63 11.64
C ILE A 139 -20.01 -11.43 10.24
N THR A 140 -18.94 -10.66 10.14
CA THR A 140 -18.24 -10.40 8.88
C THR A 140 -17.64 -11.68 8.29
N VAL A 141 -16.94 -12.48 9.09
CA VAL A 141 -16.39 -13.77 8.64
C VAL A 141 -17.49 -14.70 8.15
N MET A 142 -18.59 -14.80 8.90
CA MET A 142 -19.76 -15.58 8.46
C MET A 142 -20.36 -15.05 7.16
N ASN A 143 -20.44 -13.72 7.00
CA ASN A 143 -20.99 -13.09 5.80
C ASN A 143 -20.16 -13.42 4.56
N VAL A 144 -18.83 -13.33 4.67
CA VAL A 144 -17.90 -13.65 3.57
C VAL A 144 -17.95 -15.14 3.21
N ILE A 145 -18.12 -16.02 4.19
CA ILE A 145 -18.28 -17.46 3.93
C ILE A 145 -19.61 -17.74 3.22
N ALA A 146 -20.69 -17.05 3.63
CA ALA A 146 -22.01 -17.17 3.02
C ALA A 146 -22.05 -16.63 1.59
N GLU A 147 -21.32 -15.57 1.29
CA GLU A 147 -21.22 -14.99 -0.06
C GLU A 147 -20.63 -15.97 -1.07
N ARG A 148 -19.65 -16.79 -0.67
CA ARG A 148 -18.92 -17.71 -1.56
C ARG A 148 -19.73 -18.92 -2.03
N LYS A 149 -20.89 -19.18 -1.44
CA LYS A 149 -21.70 -20.37 -1.72
C LYS A 149 -23.13 -19.96 -2.06
N GLU A 150 -23.58 -20.32 -3.27
CA GLU A 150 -24.92 -19.97 -3.74
C GLU A 150 -26.05 -20.46 -2.80
N GLU A 151 -25.82 -21.60 -2.12
CA GLU A 151 -26.72 -22.17 -1.11
C GLU A 151 -27.03 -21.22 0.06
N TYR A 152 -26.11 -20.32 0.41
CA TYR A 152 -26.24 -19.43 1.56
C TYR A 152 -26.56 -17.98 1.18
N LYS A 153 -27.02 -17.73 -0.06
CA LYS A 153 -27.34 -16.38 -0.55
C LYS A 153 -28.36 -15.64 0.32
N SER A 154 -29.33 -16.34 0.90
CA SER A 154 -30.31 -15.75 1.83
C SER A 154 -29.66 -15.34 3.16
N VAL A 155 -28.72 -16.15 3.67
CA VAL A 155 -27.97 -15.85 4.90
C VAL A 155 -27.06 -14.64 4.66
N HIS A 156 -26.38 -14.59 3.52
CA HIS A 156 -25.57 -13.44 3.13
C HIS A 156 -26.40 -12.14 3.13
N LYS A 157 -27.58 -12.11 2.51
CA LYS A 157 -28.45 -10.92 2.53
C LYS A 157 -28.87 -10.48 3.94
N LEU A 158 -29.15 -11.45 4.82
CA LEU A 158 -29.52 -11.16 6.22
C LEU A 158 -28.32 -10.60 7.00
N LEU A 159 -27.16 -11.25 6.90
CA LEU A 159 -25.94 -10.80 7.56
C LEU A 159 -25.50 -9.43 7.05
N ASP A 160 -25.60 -9.18 5.75
CA ASP A 160 -25.30 -7.89 5.15
C ASP A 160 -26.25 -6.78 5.65
N SER A 161 -27.54 -7.09 5.78
CA SER A 161 -28.52 -6.16 6.37
C SER A 161 -28.23 -5.88 7.85
N ILE A 162 -27.85 -6.91 8.62
CA ILE A 162 -27.45 -6.75 10.04
C ILE A 162 -26.19 -5.89 10.15
N LEU A 163 -25.19 -6.13 9.30
CA LEU A 163 -23.97 -5.32 9.26
C LEU A 163 -24.27 -3.86 8.89
N ALA A 164 -25.17 -3.61 7.95
CA ALA A 164 -25.60 -2.26 7.60
C ALA A 164 -26.27 -1.56 8.79
N ILE A 165 -27.23 -2.22 9.46
CA ILE A 165 -27.92 -1.66 10.64
C ILE A 165 -26.93 -1.39 11.78
N ALA A 166 -26.05 -2.34 12.07
CA ALA A 166 -25.00 -2.18 13.07
C ALA A 166 -24.06 -1.01 12.72
N GLY A 167 -23.66 -0.89 11.45
CA GLY A 167 -22.85 0.22 10.95
C GLY A 167 -23.50 1.57 11.18
N PHE A 168 -24.79 1.72 10.83
CA PHE A 168 -25.53 2.96 11.07
C PHE A 168 -25.71 3.27 12.57
N TRP A 169 -25.95 2.25 13.39
CA TRP A 169 -26.05 2.42 14.84
C TRP A 169 -24.74 2.93 15.45
N ILE A 170 -23.62 2.28 15.11
CA ILE A 170 -22.29 2.67 15.61
C ILE A 170 -21.96 4.08 15.13
N PHE A 171 -22.25 4.40 13.87
CA PHE A 171 -22.04 5.73 13.32
C PHE A 171 -22.85 6.80 14.08
N TYR A 172 -24.13 6.53 14.37
CA TYR A 172 -24.99 7.44 15.13
C TYR A 172 -24.44 7.71 16.55
N GLU A 173 -24.07 6.66 17.29
CA GLU A 173 -23.53 6.84 18.64
C GLU A 173 -22.15 7.52 18.62
N THR A 174 -21.32 7.25 17.61
CA THR A 174 -20.03 7.92 17.38
C THR A 174 -20.23 9.43 17.22
N ILE A 175 -21.23 9.87 16.44
CA ILE A 175 -21.59 11.29 16.29
C ILE A 175 -22.00 11.90 17.63
N LYS A 176 -22.83 11.19 18.41
CA LYS A 176 -23.31 11.65 19.71
C LYS A 176 -22.17 11.84 20.71
N ILE A 177 -21.23 10.89 20.76
CA ILE A 177 -20.00 11.03 21.55
C ILE A 177 -19.22 12.24 21.07
N GLY A 178 -19.07 12.40 19.75
CA GLY A 178 -18.32 13.52 19.19
C GLY A 178 -18.90 14.89 19.49
N ILE A 179 -20.23 15.05 19.50
CA ILE A 179 -20.89 16.30 19.90
C ILE A 179 -20.64 16.62 21.39
N ASN A 180 -20.62 15.60 22.26
CA ASN A 180 -20.40 15.78 23.68
C ASN A 180 -18.94 16.13 24.01
N GLU A 181 -17.98 15.51 23.31
CA GLU A 181 -16.54 15.70 23.53
C GLU A 181 -15.94 16.87 22.72
N TYR A 182 -16.68 17.42 21.76
CA TYR A 182 -16.24 18.51 20.87
C TYR A 182 -15.61 19.71 21.62
N LYS A 183 -16.11 20.05 22.82
CA LYS A 183 -15.60 21.17 23.62
C LYS A 183 -14.23 20.91 24.25
N GLN A 184 -13.84 19.65 24.40
CA GLN A 184 -12.57 19.24 25.01
C GLN A 184 -11.51 18.87 23.97
N LEU A 185 -11.90 18.77 22.70
CA LEU A 185 -10.99 18.41 21.62
C LEU A 185 -10.11 19.59 21.20
N ASN A 186 -8.81 19.32 21.09
CA ASN A 186 -7.92 20.21 20.38
C ASN A 186 -8.15 20.04 18.87
N ILE A 187 -8.96 20.94 18.29
CA ILE A 187 -9.35 20.93 16.88
C ILE A 187 -8.12 20.84 15.95
N ILE A 188 -7.02 21.51 16.32
CA ILE A 188 -5.79 21.51 15.52
C ILE A 188 -5.20 20.09 15.48
N ASN A 189 -5.01 19.45 16.64
CA ASN A 189 -4.39 18.12 16.71
C ASN A 189 -5.26 17.06 16.02
N THR A 190 -6.57 17.13 16.21
CA THR A 190 -7.52 16.24 15.51
C THR A 190 -7.43 16.41 13.99
N LEU A 191 -7.35 17.65 13.51
CA LEU A 191 -7.25 17.93 12.08
C LEU A 191 -5.88 17.50 11.52
N VAL A 192 -4.80 17.69 12.27
CA VAL A 192 -3.46 17.20 11.86
C VAL A 192 -3.44 15.69 11.80
N SER A 193 -3.96 14.97 12.81
CA SER A 193 -4.06 13.51 12.80
C SER A 193 -4.89 12.99 11.62
N PHE A 194 -5.96 13.69 11.22
CA PHE A 194 -6.72 13.37 10.00
C PHE A 194 -5.90 13.54 8.72
N MET A 195 -5.10 14.60 8.66
CA MET A 195 -4.31 14.93 7.48
C MET A 195 -3.06 14.05 7.33
N ILE A 196 -2.53 13.46 8.41
CA ILE A 196 -1.32 12.62 8.37
C ILE A 196 -1.43 11.53 7.29
N PRO A 197 -2.45 10.65 7.28
CA PRO A 197 -2.58 9.62 6.24
C PRO A 197 -2.61 10.17 4.81
N ILE A 198 -3.26 11.33 4.60
CA ILE A 198 -3.39 11.98 3.27
C ILE A 198 -2.05 12.53 2.83
N VAL A 199 -1.41 13.30 3.69
CA VAL A 199 -0.16 13.98 3.40
C VAL A 199 0.94 12.96 3.17
N TYR A 200 1.04 11.94 4.01
CA TYR A 200 2.00 10.85 3.83
C TYR A 200 1.70 10.01 2.59
N LEU A 201 0.41 9.79 2.23
CA LEU A 201 0.04 9.17 0.96
C LEU A 201 0.56 9.99 -0.23
N ILE A 202 0.38 11.31 -0.22
CA ILE A 202 0.85 12.17 -1.33
C ILE A 202 2.38 12.19 -1.37
N LEU A 203 3.04 12.27 -0.21
CA LEU A 203 4.49 12.34 -0.11
C LEU A 203 5.17 11.02 -0.43
N ILE A 204 4.50 9.87 -0.33
CA ILE A 204 5.10 8.57 -0.71
C ILE A 204 5.01 8.28 -2.21
N ILE A 205 4.14 8.97 -2.96
CA ILE A 205 3.99 8.80 -4.42
C ILE A 205 5.31 8.90 -5.19
N PRO A 206 6.21 9.88 -4.93
CA PRO A 206 7.49 9.95 -5.62
C PRO A 206 8.35 8.71 -5.40
N LEU A 207 8.38 8.18 -4.16
CA LEU A 207 9.09 6.94 -3.86
C LEU A 207 8.44 5.75 -4.57
N GLU A 208 7.11 5.66 -4.53
CA GLU A 208 6.33 4.62 -5.18
C GLU A 208 6.63 4.56 -6.69
N TYR A 209 6.66 5.72 -7.34
CA TYR A 209 7.00 5.84 -8.76
C TYR A 209 8.43 5.37 -9.06
N ILE A 210 9.40 5.70 -8.20
CA ILE A 210 10.79 5.25 -8.35
C ILE A 210 10.88 3.72 -8.19
N LEU A 211 10.15 3.15 -7.23
CA LEU A 211 10.11 1.70 -6.99
C LEU A 211 9.43 0.94 -8.14
N GLU A 212 8.33 1.47 -8.68
CA GLU A 212 7.66 0.94 -9.87
C GLU A 212 8.63 0.95 -11.07
N LEU A 213 9.28 2.08 -11.32
CA LEU A 213 10.25 2.24 -12.40
C LEU A 213 11.40 1.23 -12.24
N TYR A 214 11.96 1.10 -11.04
CA TYR A 214 13.00 0.14 -10.71
C TYR A 214 12.56 -1.30 -10.99
N SER A 215 11.36 -1.69 -10.57
CA SER A 215 10.81 -3.03 -10.78
C SER A 215 10.66 -3.34 -12.28
N LYS A 216 10.13 -2.41 -13.08
CA LYS A 216 9.99 -2.60 -14.53
C LYS A 216 11.36 -2.70 -15.22
N TYR A 217 12.35 -1.90 -14.81
CA TYR A 217 13.72 -2.01 -15.32
C TYR A 217 14.37 -3.35 -14.95
N GLU A 218 14.19 -3.82 -13.72
CA GLU A 218 14.73 -5.10 -13.28
C GLU A 218 14.18 -6.26 -14.12
N VAL A 219 12.86 -6.30 -14.32
CA VAL A 219 12.22 -7.31 -15.18
C VAL A 219 12.71 -7.20 -16.62
N LEU A 220 12.86 -5.98 -17.15
CA LEU A 220 13.38 -5.75 -18.50
C LEU A 220 14.82 -6.25 -18.63
N PHE A 221 15.71 -5.89 -17.70
CA PHE A 221 17.12 -6.28 -17.73
C PHE A 221 17.31 -7.78 -17.51
N LEU A 222 16.49 -8.41 -16.67
CA LEU A 222 16.49 -9.87 -16.50
C LEU A 222 16.12 -10.56 -17.81
N ARG A 223 15.03 -10.13 -18.46
CA ARG A 223 14.61 -10.70 -19.77
C ARG A 223 15.64 -10.45 -20.87
N MET A 224 16.26 -9.28 -20.91
CA MET A 224 17.33 -8.98 -21.87
C MET A 224 18.59 -9.80 -21.60
N THR A 225 18.91 -10.13 -20.34
CA THR A 225 20.05 -11.01 -20.00
C THR A 225 19.95 -12.38 -20.67
N PHE A 226 18.74 -12.91 -20.89
CA PHE A 226 18.53 -14.17 -21.61
C PHE A 226 18.68 -14.05 -23.13
N LYS A 227 18.62 -12.83 -23.67
CA LYS A 227 18.63 -12.51 -25.11
C LYS A 227 19.85 -11.70 -25.56
N GLU A 228 20.79 -11.40 -24.67
CA GLU A 228 21.99 -10.62 -24.98
C GLU A 228 23.24 -11.50 -24.97
N GLU A 229 24.24 -11.14 -25.77
CA GLU A 229 25.55 -11.78 -25.77
C GLU A 229 26.20 -11.73 -24.37
N LYS A 230 27.03 -12.74 -24.06
CA LYS A 230 27.67 -12.88 -22.74
C LYS A 230 28.69 -11.76 -22.42
N ASP A 231 29.08 -10.96 -23.42
CA ASP A 231 30.05 -9.89 -23.24
C ASP A 231 29.53 -8.79 -22.29
N LYS A 232 30.38 -8.40 -21.34
CA LYS A 232 30.04 -7.47 -20.25
C LYS A 232 29.94 -6.03 -20.75
N ARG A 233 30.71 -5.64 -21.77
CA ARG A 233 30.75 -4.26 -22.30
C ARG A 233 29.53 -3.92 -23.16
N ILE A 234 29.17 -4.80 -24.09
CA ILE A 234 28.02 -4.62 -25.02
C ILE A 234 26.71 -4.56 -24.22
N ARG A 235 26.54 -5.47 -23.26
CA ARG A 235 25.42 -5.48 -22.32
C ARG A 235 25.33 -4.20 -21.49
N LEU A 236 26.45 -3.67 -21.00
CA LEU A 236 26.43 -2.41 -20.24
C LEU A 236 25.99 -1.26 -21.16
N HIS A 237 26.51 -1.21 -22.39
CA HIS A 237 26.19 -0.19 -23.39
C HIS A 237 24.70 -0.19 -23.75
N HIS A 238 24.14 -1.35 -24.11
CA HIS A 238 22.70 -1.51 -24.38
C HIS A 238 21.83 -1.05 -23.21
N ARG A 239 22.22 -1.41 -21.97
CA ARG A 239 21.49 -0.99 -20.77
C ARG A 239 21.56 0.52 -20.52
N THR A 240 22.72 1.14 -20.72
CA THR A 240 22.84 2.61 -20.63
C THR A 240 22.10 3.33 -21.76
N ALA A 241 22.08 2.76 -22.98
CA ALA A 241 21.34 3.33 -24.11
C ALA A 241 19.82 3.30 -23.84
N ILE A 242 19.31 2.18 -23.34
CA ILE A 242 17.92 2.05 -22.88
C ILE A 242 17.66 3.00 -21.70
N PHE A 243 18.50 3.04 -20.67
CA PHE A 243 18.26 3.96 -19.56
C PHE A 243 18.23 5.45 -20.01
N ARG A 244 19.09 5.81 -20.97
CA ARG A 244 19.20 7.18 -21.51
C ARG A 244 18.05 7.54 -22.46
N GLU A 245 17.46 6.60 -23.19
CA GLU A 245 16.32 6.88 -24.08
C GLU A 245 14.95 6.85 -23.38
N TYR A 246 14.82 6.06 -22.33
CA TYR A 246 13.54 5.78 -21.67
C TYR A 246 13.22 6.79 -20.56
N ASN A 247 14.26 7.42 -19.98
CA ASN A 247 14.14 8.41 -18.90
C ASN A 247 13.27 7.89 -17.74
N PHE A 248 12.64 8.79 -16.97
CA PHE A 248 11.67 8.48 -15.91
C PHE A 248 10.26 8.22 -16.44
N SER A 249 10.04 7.45 -17.53
CA SER A 249 8.70 7.21 -18.07
C SER A 249 8.33 5.73 -18.11
N VAL A 250 7.44 5.31 -17.22
CA VAL A 250 6.89 3.94 -17.16
C VAL A 250 6.25 3.53 -18.50
N ARG A 251 5.54 4.46 -19.16
CA ARG A 251 4.92 4.30 -20.49
C ARG A 251 5.87 3.74 -21.54
N LYS A 252 7.04 4.38 -21.65
CA LYS A 252 8.04 4.03 -22.66
C LYS A 252 8.59 2.62 -22.40
N ILE A 253 8.81 2.28 -21.14
CA ILE A 253 9.34 0.97 -20.72
C ILE A 253 8.35 -0.15 -21.07
N LEU A 254 7.07 0.04 -20.75
CA LEU A 254 6.01 -0.93 -21.09
C LEU A 254 5.86 -1.12 -22.59
N LEU A 255 5.92 -0.04 -23.37
CA LEU A 255 5.82 -0.09 -24.83
C LEU A 255 6.96 -0.91 -25.45
N PHE A 256 8.20 -0.68 -25.01
CA PHE A 256 9.32 -1.47 -25.49
C PHE A 256 9.23 -2.93 -25.09
N GLN A 257 8.85 -3.20 -23.84
CA GLN A 257 8.66 -4.55 -23.35
C GLN A 257 7.62 -5.32 -24.20
N ARG A 258 6.56 -4.64 -24.65
CA ARG A 258 5.47 -5.23 -25.41
C ARG A 258 5.78 -5.38 -26.91
N GLU A 259 6.30 -4.33 -27.54
CA GLU A 259 6.37 -4.26 -29.01
C GLU A 259 7.77 -4.53 -29.60
N TYR A 260 8.82 -4.22 -28.84
CA TYR A 260 10.19 -4.19 -29.37
C TYR A 260 11.09 -5.27 -28.76
N MET A 261 10.78 -5.74 -27.55
CA MET A 261 11.55 -6.80 -26.90
C MET A 261 11.38 -8.17 -27.59
N ILE A 262 10.29 -8.37 -28.33
CA ILE A 262 10.08 -9.55 -29.19
C ILE A 262 11.11 -9.57 -30.33
N GLN A 263 11.53 -8.40 -30.81
CA GLN A 263 12.44 -8.24 -31.95
C GLN A 263 13.92 -8.41 -31.55
N MET A 264 14.24 -8.45 -30.24
CA MET A 264 15.59 -8.73 -29.74
C MET A 264 15.90 -10.24 -29.72
N TYR A 265 17.10 -10.61 -30.15
CA TYR A 265 17.62 -11.98 -30.20
C TYR A 265 19.12 -12.07 -29.80
N ALA A 266 19.56 -13.27 -29.40
CA ALA A 266 20.82 -13.57 -28.69
C ALA A 266 22.14 -13.11 -29.33
N LEU A 267 22.13 -12.72 -30.62
CA LEU A 267 23.31 -12.40 -31.43
C LEU A 267 23.08 -11.13 -32.29
N MET A 268 22.22 -10.22 -31.80
CA MET A 268 21.92 -8.97 -32.52
C MET A 268 23.16 -8.07 -32.55
N LYS A 269 23.59 -7.68 -33.77
CA LYS A 269 24.73 -6.77 -33.95
C LYS A 269 24.40 -5.36 -33.43
N GLU A 270 25.43 -4.64 -33.01
CA GLU A 270 25.32 -3.29 -32.43
C GLU A 270 24.62 -2.28 -33.38
N ASP A 271 24.86 -2.40 -34.69
CA ASP A 271 24.19 -1.57 -35.70
C ASP A 271 22.68 -1.86 -35.80
N GLU A 272 22.28 -3.12 -35.68
CA GLU A 272 20.87 -3.52 -35.70
C GLU A 272 20.16 -3.08 -34.43
N PHE A 273 20.85 -3.15 -33.28
CA PHE A 273 20.35 -2.61 -32.02
C PHE A 273 20.14 -1.09 -32.11
N ASN A 274 21.09 -0.36 -32.69
CA ASN A 274 20.97 1.08 -32.91
C ASN A 274 19.80 1.43 -33.84
N GLN A 275 19.56 0.64 -34.89
CA GLN A 275 18.37 0.81 -35.75
C GLN A 275 17.05 0.52 -35.01
N LEU A 276 17.02 -0.50 -34.15
CA LEU A 276 15.87 -0.81 -33.30
C LEU A 276 15.55 0.35 -32.35
N MET A 277 16.57 0.91 -31.70
CA MET A 277 16.44 2.07 -30.81
C MET A 277 15.98 3.32 -31.58
N GLN A 278 16.45 3.54 -32.80
CA GLN A 278 15.99 4.63 -33.66
C GLN A 278 14.51 4.48 -34.05
N LYS A 279 14.06 3.25 -34.38
CA LYS A 279 12.64 2.95 -34.63
C LYS A 279 11.80 3.21 -33.38
N PHE A 280 12.25 2.77 -32.21
CA PHE A 280 11.58 3.02 -30.93
C PHE A 280 11.48 4.52 -30.63
N ARG A 281 12.55 5.28 -30.82
CA ARG A 281 12.57 6.74 -30.63
C ARG A 281 11.55 7.45 -31.53
N SER A 282 11.36 6.98 -32.76
CA SER A 282 10.34 7.51 -33.68
C SER A 282 8.90 7.19 -33.25
N ALA A 283 8.68 6.02 -32.62
CA ALA A 283 7.37 5.62 -32.09
C ALA A 283 7.03 6.41 -30.82
N CYS A 284 8.00 6.60 -29.93
CA CYS A 284 7.83 7.45 -28.74
C CYS A 284 7.45 8.90 -29.09
N LYS A 285 8.05 9.49 -30.14
CA LYS A 285 7.69 10.85 -30.59
C LYS A 285 6.24 10.96 -31.08
N ARG A 286 5.72 9.91 -31.72
CA ARG A 286 4.32 9.85 -32.20
C ARG A 286 3.29 9.71 -31.08
N MET A 287 3.68 9.22 -29.91
CA MET A 287 2.78 9.14 -28.74
C MET A 287 2.72 10.43 -27.92
N THR A 288 3.68 11.32 -28.11
CA THR A 288 3.75 12.61 -27.40
C THR A 288 3.17 13.78 -28.19
N SER A 289 2.81 13.58 -29.47
CA SER A 289 2.09 14.55 -30.31
C SER A 289 0.60 14.28 -30.30
#